data_AF-Q6IS34-F1
#
_entry.id   AF-Q6IS34-F1
#
_cell.length_a   1.000
_cell.length_b   1.000
_cell.length_c   1.000
_cell.angle_alpha   90.00
_cell.angle_beta   90.00
_cell.angle_gamma   90.00
#
_symmetry.space_group_name_H-M   'P 1'
#
loop_
_entity.id
_entity.type
_entity.pdbx_description
1 polymer ?
#
loop_
_entity_poly.entity_id
_entity_poly.type
_entity_poly.pdbx_seq_one_letter_code
_entity_poly.pdbx_strand_id
1 'polypeptide(L)'
;ERLCECGPDGQVTCQEGADCEPYEECRIENGVQACHPTGCGHCLANGGLHYVTLDGRVYDLHGSCSYVLASVCHPKPGDEEFSIVLEKNSAGDPQRVVVTVAGQVVGLARGPQVTVDGEVVTLPVATGHVSVTAEGRNIVLQTNKGMKVLFDGDAHILMSIPSSFRGRLCGLCGNFNGNWSDDFVLPSGAVAPNVEAFGTAWRAPGSSLGCGEGCGPQGCPVCLAEETQAYEKNDACGKIRDPHGPFAACHKVLSPLEYFRQCVYDMCAHKGDKAYLCRSLAAYTAACQAAGAAVKPWRTDSVCPLQCPAHSHYSICTRSCQGSCAALSGLTGCTTRCFEGCECDDHFLLSHGVCIPAQDCGCVHNGQYMPVNSSLMSSDCSERCFCSPNNGLTCHEAGCPSGHVCEIQAGVRECQAARGLCSISVGANLTTFDGAHNAISSPGVYELSSRCPGLQKNVPWYRVLADVQPCHNNDKIVSKVHIFFQDGLVTVIPSKGAWVNGLRVDLPATVLTSVSVRRMPDGSMLVHQKAGVTVWLGKDGLLDVMVGDDLAAMLCGACGNFDGDQTNDAYGSQGKTPIEKWRAQDFSPCSN
;
A
#
# COMPACT_ATOMS: atom_id res chain seq x y z
N GLU A 1 2.99 -34.50 17.28
CA GLU A 1 4.43 -34.41 16.88
C GLU A 1 5.18 -33.56 17.92
N ARG A 2 6.51 -33.35 17.85
CA ARG A 2 7.27 -32.61 18.89
C ARG A 2 8.10 -31.46 18.30
N LEU A 3 7.94 -30.24 18.84
CA LEU A 3 8.81 -29.10 18.59
C LEU A 3 9.96 -29.13 19.61
N CYS A 4 11.21 -29.21 19.14
CA CYS A 4 12.38 -29.26 20.00
C CYS A 4 13.24 -28.01 19.81
N GLU A 5 13.51 -27.29 20.90
CA GLU A 5 14.39 -26.12 20.90
C GLU A 5 15.69 -26.44 21.64
N CYS A 6 16.82 -25.98 21.11
CA CYS A 6 18.12 -26.10 21.74
C CYS A 6 18.43 -24.81 22.53
N GLY A 7 18.48 -24.91 23.85
CA GLY A 7 18.82 -23.81 24.73
C GLY A 7 20.31 -23.44 24.67
N PRO A 8 20.70 -22.28 25.23
CA PRO A 8 22.07 -21.75 25.16
C PRO A 8 23.15 -22.68 25.75
N ASP A 9 22.77 -23.62 26.62
CA ASP A 9 23.68 -24.63 27.19
C ASP A 9 23.68 -25.98 26.43
N GLY A 10 23.08 -26.02 25.23
CA GLY A 10 22.94 -27.26 24.45
C GLY A 10 21.83 -28.20 24.94
N GLN A 11 21.03 -27.76 25.92
CA GLN A 11 19.90 -28.53 26.42
C GLN A 11 18.74 -28.46 25.44
N VAL A 12 18.28 -29.63 24.96
CA VAL A 12 17.14 -29.71 24.05
C VAL A 12 15.86 -29.89 24.85
N THR A 13 14.94 -28.93 24.75
CA THR A 13 13.59 -29.01 25.31
C THR A 13 12.60 -29.27 24.20
N CYS A 14 11.88 -30.39 24.29
CA CYS A 14 10.84 -30.74 23.33
C CYS A 14 9.44 -30.57 23.93
N GLN A 15 8.58 -29.84 23.25
CA GLN A 15 7.15 -29.73 23.55
C GLN A 15 6.36 -30.51 22.51
N GLU A 16 5.22 -31.09 22.87
CA GLU A 16 4.30 -31.62 21.86
C GLU A 16 3.74 -30.45 21.05
N GLY A 17 3.96 -30.50 19.73
CA GLY A 17 3.40 -29.54 18.79
C GLY A 17 1.93 -29.84 18.54
N ALA A 18 1.14 -28.80 18.26
CA ALA A 18 -0.22 -28.96 17.79
C ALA A 18 -0.25 -29.69 16.44
N ASP A 19 -1.29 -30.48 16.20
CA ASP A 19 -1.53 -31.09 14.90
C ASP A 19 -1.78 -29.98 13.85
N CYS A 20 -1.30 -30.19 12.62
CA CYS A 20 -1.56 -29.25 11.53
C CYS A 20 -3.05 -29.20 11.20
N GLU A 21 -3.52 -28.02 10.77
CA GLU A 21 -4.91 -27.84 10.38
C GLU A 21 -5.22 -28.58 9.06
N PRO A 22 -6.50 -28.80 8.72
CA PRO A 22 -6.87 -29.34 7.42
C PRO A 22 -6.23 -28.55 6.27
N TYR A 23 -5.74 -29.28 5.26
CA TYR A 23 -5.02 -28.76 4.10
C TYR A 23 -3.62 -28.18 4.40
N GLU A 24 -3.09 -28.43 5.59
CA GLU A 24 -1.68 -28.23 5.92
C GLU A 24 -1.01 -29.58 6.16
N GLU A 25 0.31 -29.61 6.00
CA GLU A 25 1.14 -30.74 6.33
C GLU A 25 2.40 -30.28 7.06
N CYS A 26 2.85 -31.09 8.02
CA CYS A 26 4.10 -30.83 8.73
C CYS A 26 5.27 -31.20 7.80
N ARG A 27 6.01 -30.19 7.34
CA ARG A 27 7.19 -30.40 6.50
C ARG A 27 8.28 -29.40 6.85
N ILE A 28 9.49 -29.69 6.37
CA ILE A 28 10.63 -28.78 6.49
C ILE A 28 10.71 -27.93 5.23
N GLU A 29 10.50 -26.62 5.35
CA GLU A 29 10.78 -25.64 4.30
C GLU A 29 11.85 -24.66 4.78
N ASN A 30 12.89 -24.43 3.97
CA ASN A 30 14.01 -23.54 4.28
C ASN A 30 14.67 -23.81 5.65
N GLY A 31 14.72 -25.08 6.06
CA GLY A 31 15.32 -25.50 7.34
C GLY A 31 14.43 -25.31 8.56
N VAL A 32 13.19 -24.82 8.40
CA VAL A 32 12.20 -24.67 9.48
C VAL A 32 11.16 -25.78 9.36
N GLN A 33 10.92 -26.53 10.43
CA GLN A 33 9.82 -27.50 10.53
C GLN A 33 8.57 -26.80 11.05
N ALA A 34 7.54 -26.70 10.22
CA ALA A 34 6.26 -26.11 10.60
C ALA A 34 5.10 -26.75 9.83
N CYS A 35 3.87 -26.36 10.14
CA CYS A 35 2.71 -26.67 9.31
C CYS A 35 2.71 -25.74 8.09
N HIS A 36 2.77 -26.34 6.91
CA HIS A 36 2.76 -25.62 5.65
C HIS A 36 1.54 -26.01 4.82
N PRO A 37 0.96 -25.08 4.04
CA PRO A 37 -0.13 -25.38 3.12
C PRO A 37 0.25 -26.50 2.15
N THR A 38 -0.64 -27.48 1.94
CA THR A 38 -0.44 -28.60 0.99
C THR A 38 -0.42 -28.15 -0.48
N GLY A 39 -0.90 -26.94 -0.75
CA GLY A 39 -0.90 -26.31 -2.07
C GLY A 39 -1.56 -24.93 -2.05
N CYS A 40 -1.85 -24.42 -3.25
CA CYS A 40 -2.56 -23.15 -3.45
C CYS A 40 -3.78 -23.33 -4.36
N GLY A 41 -4.83 -22.54 -4.10
CA GLY A 41 -5.87 -22.26 -5.08
C GLY A 41 -5.43 -21.14 -6.02
N HIS A 42 -5.91 -21.15 -7.25
CA HIS A 42 -5.58 -20.14 -8.26
C HIS A 42 -6.83 -19.41 -8.72
N CYS A 43 -6.83 -18.09 -8.56
CA CYS A 43 -7.85 -17.22 -9.12
C CYS A 43 -7.24 -16.37 -10.24
N LEU A 44 -7.97 -16.25 -11.34
CA LEU A 44 -7.56 -15.49 -12.53
C LEU A 44 -8.53 -14.34 -12.74
N ALA A 45 -8.00 -13.15 -13.01
CA ALA A 45 -8.73 -12.05 -13.62
C ALA A 45 -7.95 -11.57 -14.84
N ASN A 46 -8.57 -11.64 -16.02
CA ASN A 46 -7.94 -11.29 -17.29
C ASN A 46 -8.78 -10.24 -18.03
N GLY A 47 -8.13 -9.16 -18.49
CA GLY A 47 -8.83 -8.05 -19.16
C GLY A 47 -9.79 -7.26 -18.25
N GLY A 48 -9.87 -7.60 -16.96
CA GLY A 48 -10.92 -7.13 -16.06
C GLY A 48 -12.31 -7.71 -16.38
N LEU A 49 -12.43 -8.58 -17.37
CA LEU A 49 -13.68 -9.14 -17.84
C LEU A 49 -13.82 -10.62 -17.48
N HIS A 50 -12.78 -11.39 -17.76
CA HIS A 50 -12.80 -12.83 -17.63
C HIS A 50 -12.27 -13.25 -16.26
N TYR A 51 -13.02 -14.08 -15.55
CA TYR A 51 -12.69 -14.54 -14.21
C TYR A 51 -12.70 -16.06 -14.12
N VAL A 52 -11.76 -16.60 -13.35
CA VAL A 52 -11.77 -17.99 -12.90
C VAL A 52 -11.60 -17.99 -11.39
N THR A 53 -12.56 -18.55 -10.67
CA THR A 53 -12.54 -18.63 -9.20
C THR A 53 -11.51 -19.64 -8.70
N LEU A 54 -11.25 -19.62 -7.39
CA LEU A 54 -10.31 -20.55 -6.74
C LEU A 54 -10.73 -22.02 -6.86
N ASP A 55 -12.02 -22.29 -7.06
CA ASP A 55 -12.58 -23.63 -7.26
C ASP A 55 -12.82 -23.96 -8.76
N GLY A 56 -12.47 -23.06 -9.66
CA GLY A 56 -12.47 -23.28 -11.12
C GLY A 56 -13.75 -22.87 -11.86
N ARG A 57 -14.67 -22.13 -11.22
CA ARG A 57 -15.82 -21.55 -11.91
C ARG A 57 -15.36 -20.45 -12.86
N VAL A 58 -15.71 -20.60 -14.13
CA VAL A 58 -15.43 -19.62 -15.19
C VAL A 58 -16.64 -18.73 -15.40
N TYR A 59 -16.42 -17.42 -15.53
CA TYR A 59 -17.48 -16.47 -15.89
C TYR A 59 -16.91 -15.13 -16.40
N ASP A 60 -17.76 -14.40 -17.11
CA ASP A 60 -17.47 -13.07 -17.62
C ASP A 60 -18.31 -12.02 -16.87
N LEU A 61 -17.65 -11.00 -16.31
CA LEU A 61 -18.31 -9.87 -15.66
C LEU A 61 -17.95 -8.58 -16.38
N HIS A 62 -18.86 -8.12 -17.22
CA HIS A 62 -18.81 -6.79 -17.78
C HIS A 62 -19.16 -5.76 -16.71
N GLY A 63 -18.37 -4.68 -16.63
CA GLY A 63 -18.66 -3.58 -15.74
C GLY A 63 -17.46 -2.66 -15.53
N SER A 64 -17.77 -1.39 -15.24
CA SER A 64 -16.80 -0.32 -15.03
C SER A 64 -16.48 -0.06 -13.55
N CYS A 65 -17.10 -0.80 -12.63
CA CYS A 65 -16.82 -0.66 -11.21
C CYS A 65 -15.47 -1.29 -10.83
N SER A 66 -14.94 -0.89 -9.68
CA SER A 66 -13.82 -1.60 -9.06
C SER A 66 -14.37 -2.73 -8.19
N TYR A 67 -13.65 -3.83 -8.06
CA TYR A 67 -14.19 -5.04 -7.41
C TYR A 67 -13.24 -5.64 -6.39
N VAL A 68 -13.80 -6.18 -5.31
CA VAL A 68 -13.06 -7.04 -4.38
C VAL A 68 -12.89 -8.42 -5.04
N LEU A 69 -11.66 -8.77 -5.41
CA LEU A 69 -11.35 -10.06 -5.99
C LEU A 69 -11.35 -11.14 -4.92
N ALA A 70 -10.60 -10.95 -3.84
CA ALA A 70 -10.55 -11.88 -2.72
C ALA A 70 -10.26 -11.13 -1.43
N SER A 71 -10.93 -11.52 -0.35
CA SER A 71 -10.68 -11.01 1.00
C SER A 71 -10.81 -12.14 2.02
N VAL A 72 -10.10 -12.03 3.14
CA VAL A 72 -10.29 -12.92 4.30
C VAL A 72 -11.54 -12.46 5.06
N CYS A 73 -12.57 -13.30 5.08
CA CYS A 73 -13.89 -12.93 5.61
C CYS A 73 -14.23 -13.70 6.90
N HIS A 74 -13.51 -14.80 7.13
CA HIS A 74 -13.55 -15.58 8.37
C HIS A 74 -12.12 -15.74 8.91
N PRO A 75 -11.54 -14.66 9.50
CA PRO A 75 -10.17 -14.70 10.02
C PRO A 75 -10.07 -15.57 11.28
N LYS A 76 -8.96 -16.29 11.40
CA LYS A 76 -8.55 -17.02 12.61
C LYS A 76 -7.47 -16.21 13.36
N PRO A 77 -7.34 -16.38 14.69
CA PRO A 77 -6.24 -15.78 15.43
C PRO A 77 -4.88 -16.11 14.82
N GLY A 78 -4.07 -15.09 14.57
CA GLY A 78 -2.75 -15.23 13.97
C GLY A 78 -2.74 -15.30 12.45
N ASP A 79 -3.88 -15.24 11.75
CA ASP A 79 -3.91 -15.13 10.29
C ASP A 79 -3.22 -13.85 9.78
N GLU A 80 -2.67 -13.94 8.58
CA GLU A 80 -2.31 -12.76 7.80
C GLU A 80 -3.54 -12.33 7.01
N GLU A 81 -4.32 -11.39 7.57
CA GLU A 81 -5.49 -10.83 6.90
C GLU A 81 -5.07 -10.07 5.64
N PHE A 82 -5.78 -10.32 4.53
CA PHE A 82 -5.56 -9.61 3.29
C PHE A 82 -6.86 -9.33 2.52
N SER A 83 -6.80 -8.33 1.64
CA SER A 83 -7.81 -8.02 0.64
C SER A 83 -7.13 -7.65 -0.68
N ILE A 84 -7.66 -8.14 -1.79
CA ILE A 84 -7.19 -7.89 -3.15
C ILE A 84 -8.32 -7.21 -3.92
N VAL A 85 -8.08 -6.00 -4.40
CA VAL A 85 -9.04 -5.18 -5.14
C VAL A 85 -8.51 -4.90 -6.53
N LEU A 86 -9.36 -5.09 -7.53
CA LEU A 86 -9.12 -4.63 -8.89
C LEU A 86 -9.77 -3.26 -9.09
N GLU A 87 -8.95 -2.23 -9.23
CA GLU A 87 -9.40 -0.90 -9.63
C GLU A 87 -9.52 -0.83 -11.16
N LYS A 88 -10.67 -0.35 -11.63
CA LYS A 88 -10.96 -0.17 -13.05
C LYS A 88 -11.23 1.29 -13.39
N ASN A 89 -10.91 1.67 -14.62
CA ASN A 89 -11.29 2.97 -15.17
C ASN A 89 -12.77 2.98 -15.60
N SER A 90 -13.28 4.13 -16.05
CA SER A 90 -14.66 4.28 -16.52
C SER A 90 -15.02 3.43 -17.75
N ALA A 91 -14.02 2.99 -18.53
CA ALA A 91 -14.21 2.09 -19.66
C ALA A 91 -14.27 0.61 -19.24
N GLY A 92 -13.97 0.29 -17.97
CA GLY A 92 -13.89 -1.07 -17.47
C GLY A 92 -12.53 -1.74 -17.65
N ASP A 93 -11.50 -1.01 -18.09
CA ASP A 93 -10.15 -1.56 -18.17
C ASP A 93 -9.51 -1.62 -16.77
N PRO A 94 -8.72 -2.68 -16.49
CA PRO A 94 -7.83 -2.73 -15.34
C PRO A 94 -6.92 -1.51 -15.27
N GLN A 95 -6.88 -0.83 -14.12
CA GLN A 95 -5.99 0.30 -13.88
C GLN A 95 -4.90 -0.05 -12.86
N ARG A 96 -5.30 -0.68 -11.76
CA ARG A 96 -4.42 -0.98 -10.63
C ARG A 96 -4.96 -2.16 -9.83
N VAL A 97 -4.06 -2.99 -9.31
CA VAL A 97 -4.38 -4.01 -8.31
C VAL A 97 -3.93 -3.48 -6.95
N VAL A 98 -4.86 -3.36 -6.01
CA VAL A 98 -4.59 -2.91 -4.64
C VAL A 98 -4.64 -4.12 -3.71
N VAL A 99 -3.53 -4.42 -3.07
CA VAL A 99 -3.38 -5.53 -2.13
C VAL A 99 -3.13 -4.94 -0.75
N THR A 100 -4.07 -5.16 0.18
CA THR A 100 -3.92 -4.79 1.58
C THR A 100 -3.55 -6.03 2.37
N VAL A 101 -2.47 -6.00 3.15
CA VAL A 101 -2.00 -7.13 3.98
C VAL A 101 -1.67 -6.61 5.37
N ALA A 102 -2.36 -7.09 6.42
CA ALA A 102 -2.16 -6.65 7.80
C ALA A 102 -2.13 -5.11 7.98
N GLY A 103 -2.94 -4.39 7.20
CA GLY A 103 -3.03 -2.92 7.20
C GLY A 103 -2.03 -2.18 6.30
N GLN A 104 -1.02 -2.87 5.77
CA GLN A 104 -0.10 -2.35 4.76
C GLN A 104 -0.75 -2.38 3.38
N VAL A 105 -0.70 -1.28 2.62
CA VAL A 105 -1.40 -1.14 1.32
C VAL A 105 -0.39 -1.09 0.17
N VAL A 106 -0.46 -2.05 -0.74
CA VAL A 106 0.39 -2.12 -1.93
C VAL A 106 -0.44 -1.93 -3.18
N GLY A 107 -0.05 -0.99 -4.04
CA GLY A 107 -0.70 -0.77 -5.33
C GLY A 107 0.20 -1.14 -6.49
N LEU A 108 -0.26 -2.05 -7.35
CA LEU A 108 0.39 -2.49 -8.59
C LEU A 108 -0.35 -1.85 -9.77
N ALA A 109 0.18 -0.76 -10.32
CA ALA A 109 -0.45 -0.05 -11.45
C ALA A 109 0.10 -0.53 -12.79
N ARG A 110 -0.58 -0.19 -13.90
CA ARG A 110 -0.05 -0.45 -15.26
C ARG A 110 1.34 0.15 -15.44
N GLY A 111 2.23 -0.59 -16.11
CA GLY A 111 3.67 -0.29 -16.16
C GLY A 111 4.40 -0.70 -14.87
N PRO A 112 5.72 -0.44 -14.74
CA PRO A 112 6.49 -0.82 -13.55
C PRO A 112 6.28 0.18 -12.39
N GLN A 113 5.03 0.56 -12.11
CA GLN A 113 4.68 1.52 -11.06
C GLN A 113 4.08 0.78 -9.86
N VAL A 114 4.87 0.71 -8.79
CA VAL A 114 4.47 0.11 -7.52
C VAL A 114 4.47 1.17 -6.44
N THR A 115 3.46 1.10 -5.58
CA THR A 115 3.32 1.96 -4.40
C THR A 115 3.17 1.11 -3.15
N VAL A 116 3.79 1.52 -2.06
CA VAL A 116 3.63 0.92 -0.73
C VAL A 116 3.23 2.05 0.23
N ASP A 117 2.08 1.91 0.87
CA ASP A 117 1.47 2.91 1.75
C ASP A 117 1.38 4.31 1.13
N GLY A 118 1.13 4.35 -0.19
CA GLY A 118 1.01 5.57 -0.99
C GLY A 118 2.33 6.10 -1.57
N GLU A 119 3.47 5.59 -1.13
CA GLU A 119 4.81 5.99 -1.59
C GLU A 119 5.22 5.16 -2.81
N VAL A 120 5.74 5.80 -3.86
CA VAL A 120 6.25 5.12 -5.05
C VAL A 120 7.59 4.49 -4.70
N VAL A 121 7.70 3.20 -4.99
CA VAL A 121 8.89 2.41 -4.63
C VAL A 121 9.57 1.84 -5.85
N THR A 122 10.89 1.73 -5.74
CA THR A 122 11.73 0.97 -6.65
C THR A 122 11.62 -0.52 -6.37
N LEU A 123 11.52 -1.33 -7.42
CA LEU A 123 11.59 -2.79 -7.31
C LEU A 123 13.03 -3.30 -7.42
N PRO A 124 13.39 -4.36 -6.67
CA PRO A 124 12.57 -5.04 -5.69
C PRO A 124 12.46 -4.25 -4.37
N VAL A 125 11.38 -4.49 -3.64
CA VAL A 125 11.16 -3.99 -2.28
C VAL A 125 10.73 -5.14 -1.38
N ALA A 126 11.23 -5.18 -0.14
CA ALA A 126 10.78 -6.11 0.90
C ALA A 126 10.60 -5.33 2.20
N THR A 127 9.36 -5.03 2.55
CA THR A 127 9.03 -4.19 3.70
C THR A 127 7.76 -4.67 4.38
N GLY A 128 7.80 -4.78 5.71
CA GLY A 128 6.68 -5.28 6.51
C GLY A 128 6.29 -6.71 6.14
N HIS A 129 5.06 -6.87 5.64
CA HIS A 129 4.45 -8.17 5.35
C HIS A 129 4.62 -8.65 3.91
N VAL A 130 5.23 -7.81 3.05
CA VAL A 130 5.24 -8.01 1.61
C VAL A 130 6.62 -7.85 1.01
N SER A 131 6.90 -8.66 0.00
CA SER A 131 7.97 -8.45 -0.97
C SER A 131 7.37 -8.29 -2.35
N VAL A 132 7.85 -7.31 -3.11
CA VAL A 132 7.44 -7.06 -4.49
C VAL A 132 8.67 -7.06 -5.37
N THR A 133 8.64 -7.87 -6.44
CA THR A 133 9.75 -8.05 -7.38
C THR A 133 9.30 -7.80 -8.82
N ALA A 134 10.25 -7.43 -9.67
CA ALA A 134 10.08 -7.39 -11.13
C ALA A 134 10.72 -8.65 -11.73
N GLU A 135 9.89 -9.53 -12.30
CA GLU A 135 10.30 -10.84 -12.82
C GLU A 135 9.85 -11.01 -14.28
N GLY A 136 10.81 -10.88 -15.19
CA GLY A 136 10.53 -10.72 -16.62
C GLY A 136 9.71 -9.44 -16.84
N ARG A 137 8.52 -9.60 -17.41
CA ARG A 137 7.53 -8.52 -17.59
C ARG A 137 6.55 -8.38 -16.42
N ASN A 138 6.62 -9.28 -15.44
CA ASN A 138 5.63 -9.36 -14.38
C ASN A 138 6.09 -8.61 -13.14
N ILE A 139 5.13 -8.09 -12.41
CA ILE A 139 5.28 -7.65 -11.04
C ILE A 139 4.72 -8.76 -10.16
N VAL A 140 5.55 -9.29 -9.26
CA VAL A 140 5.16 -10.38 -8.35
C VAL A 140 5.17 -9.84 -6.93
N LEU A 141 4.01 -9.84 -6.29
CA LEU A 141 3.85 -9.59 -4.86
C LEU A 141 3.79 -10.93 -4.14
N GLN A 142 4.56 -11.06 -3.07
CA GLN A 142 4.55 -12.20 -2.17
C GLN A 142 4.36 -11.72 -0.74
N THR A 143 3.52 -12.41 0.03
CA THR A 143 3.39 -12.18 1.46
C THR A 143 4.19 -13.19 2.28
N ASN A 144 4.39 -12.89 3.57
CA ASN A 144 5.12 -13.75 4.49
C ASN A 144 4.45 -15.12 4.66
N LYS A 145 3.12 -15.20 4.53
CA LYS A 145 2.37 -16.47 4.58
C LYS A 145 2.11 -17.12 3.22
N GLY A 146 2.81 -16.66 2.18
CA GLY A 146 2.87 -17.36 0.89
C GLY A 146 1.74 -17.05 -0.08
N MET A 147 0.86 -16.09 0.22
CA MET A 147 -0.05 -15.54 -0.79
C MET A 147 0.76 -14.79 -1.85
N LYS A 148 0.39 -14.99 -3.12
CA LYS A 148 1.08 -14.37 -4.26
C LYS A 148 0.10 -13.74 -5.22
N VAL A 149 0.47 -12.56 -5.73
CA VAL A 149 -0.20 -11.90 -6.85
C VAL A 149 0.82 -11.67 -7.94
N LEU A 150 0.58 -12.23 -9.12
CA LEU A 150 1.32 -11.95 -10.34
C LEU A 150 0.47 -11.03 -11.20
N PHE A 151 1.01 -9.86 -11.53
CA PHE A 151 0.42 -8.91 -12.46
C PHE A 151 1.37 -8.69 -13.63
N ASP A 152 0.90 -8.82 -14.87
CA ASP A 152 1.74 -8.72 -16.07
C ASP A 152 2.03 -7.27 -16.52
N GLY A 153 1.59 -6.29 -15.72
CA GLY A 153 1.74 -4.86 -16.00
C GLY A 153 0.68 -4.28 -16.95
N ASP A 154 -0.29 -5.08 -17.40
CA ASP A 154 -1.35 -4.65 -18.32
C ASP A 154 -2.76 -5.06 -17.83
N ALA A 155 -3.06 -6.36 -17.85
CA ALA A 155 -4.43 -6.84 -17.67
C ALA A 155 -4.57 -8.25 -17.09
N HIS A 156 -3.50 -9.04 -17.03
CA HIS A 156 -3.54 -10.40 -16.50
C HIS A 156 -3.10 -10.42 -15.03
N ILE A 157 -4.00 -10.90 -14.17
CA ILE A 157 -3.80 -11.02 -12.73
C ILE A 157 -3.99 -12.48 -12.35
N LEU A 158 -2.94 -13.10 -11.82
CA LEU A 158 -2.98 -14.45 -11.28
C LEU A 158 -2.71 -14.41 -9.78
N MET A 159 -3.72 -14.80 -9.01
CA MET A 159 -3.63 -14.93 -7.55
C MET A 159 -3.39 -16.38 -7.19
N SER A 160 -2.38 -16.64 -6.35
CA SER A 160 -2.12 -17.95 -5.77
C SER A 160 -2.30 -17.86 -4.26
N ILE A 161 -3.37 -18.45 -3.75
CA ILE A 161 -3.76 -18.32 -2.35
C ILE A 161 -3.55 -19.66 -1.63
N PRO A 162 -2.82 -19.70 -0.50
CA PRO A 162 -2.58 -20.92 0.24
C PRO A 162 -3.85 -21.65 0.65
N SER A 163 -3.82 -22.98 0.58
CA SER A 163 -4.93 -23.87 0.95
C SER A 163 -5.34 -23.78 2.43
N SER A 164 -4.51 -23.20 3.30
CA SER A 164 -4.91 -22.88 4.68
C SER A 164 -6.05 -21.86 4.78
N PHE A 165 -6.34 -21.11 3.70
CA PHE A 165 -7.47 -20.17 3.60
C PHE A 165 -8.76 -20.80 3.07
N ARG A 166 -8.78 -22.11 2.81
CA ARG A 166 -9.94 -22.81 2.23
C ARG A 166 -11.19 -22.62 3.10
N GLY A 167 -12.29 -22.19 2.46
CA GLY A 167 -13.59 -21.93 3.08
C GLY A 167 -13.68 -20.64 3.90
N ARG A 168 -12.65 -19.78 3.87
CA ARG A 168 -12.55 -18.56 4.70
C ARG A 168 -12.48 -17.27 3.90
N LEU A 169 -12.47 -17.39 2.57
CA LEU A 169 -12.39 -16.26 1.65
C LEU A 169 -13.77 -15.87 1.15
N CYS A 170 -13.87 -14.65 0.68
CA CYS A 170 -15.02 -14.18 -0.09
C CYS A 170 -14.57 -13.12 -1.11
N GLY A 171 -15.42 -12.84 -2.10
CA GLY A 171 -15.11 -11.95 -3.22
C GLY A 171 -15.43 -12.59 -4.57
N LEU A 172 -15.04 -11.93 -5.66
CA LEU A 172 -15.21 -12.45 -7.02
C LEU A 172 -14.47 -13.77 -7.26
N CYS A 173 -13.41 -14.07 -6.52
CA CYS A 173 -12.68 -15.33 -6.58
C CYS A 173 -13.40 -16.52 -5.92
N GLY A 174 -14.62 -16.33 -5.42
CA GLY A 174 -15.41 -17.37 -4.77
C GLY A 174 -15.08 -17.53 -3.28
N ASN A 175 -15.60 -18.61 -2.68
CA ASN A 175 -15.45 -18.90 -1.24
C ASN A 175 -14.30 -19.89 -0.94
N PHE A 176 -13.70 -20.46 -1.99
CA PHE A 176 -12.60 -21.42 -1.94
C PHE A 176 -12.91 -22.62 -1.07
N ASN A 177 -14.03 -23.31 -1.27
CA ASN A 177 -14.40 -24.51 -0.49
C ASN A 177 -14.17 -25.82 -1.28
N GLY A 178 -13.91 -25.74 -2.58
CA GLY A 178 -13.78 -26.85 -3.52
C GLY A 178 -15.05 -27.13 -4.33
N ASN A 179 -16.07 -26.28 -4.26
CA ASN A 179 -17.34 -26.43 -4.94
C ASN A 179 -17.63 -25.23 -5.86
N TRP A 180 -17.15 -25.32 -7.09
CA TRP A 180 -17.35 -24.28 -8.11
C TRP A 180 -18.83 -23.88 -8.33
N SER A 181 -19.80 -24.75 -8.02
CA SER A 181 -21.22 -24.45 -8.27
C SER A 181 -21.78 -23.37 -7.33
N ASP A 182 -21.17 -23.15 -6.17
CA ASP A 182 -21.63 -22.19 -5.15
C ASP A 182 -20.81 -20.89 -5.09
N ASP A 183 -19.78 -20.72 -5.91
CA ASP A 183 -18.85 -19.58 -5.83
C ASP A 183 -19.47 -18.18 -5.96
N PHE A 184 -20.68 -18.06 -6.52
CA PHE A 184 -21.38 -16.77 -6.58
C PHE A 184 -22.03 -16.42 -5.25
N VAL A 185 -21.28 -16.46 -4.16
CA VAL A 185 -21.76 -16.13 -2.81
C VAL A 185 -21.77 -14.62 -2.64
N LEU A 186 -22.92 -14.07 -2.25
CA LEU A 186 -23.08 -12.67 -1.88
C LEU A 186 -22.52 -12.42 -0.47
N PRO A 187 -22.20 -11.17 -0.08
CA PRO A 187 -21.82 -10.84 1.29
C PRO A 187 -22.84 -11.28 2.36
N SER A 188 -24.11 -11.47 1.98
CA SER A 188 -25.17 -12.01 2.84
C SER A 188 -25.10 -13.53 3.07
N GLY A 189 -24.23 -14.24 2.36
CA GLY A 189 -24.13 -15.71 2.35
C GLY A 189 -25.09 -16.41 1.37
N ALA A 190 -25.99 -15.68 0.70
CA ALA A 190 -26.87 -16.24 -0.33
C ALA A 190 -26.13 -16.40 -1.68
N VAL A 191 -26.57 -17.36 -2.51
CA VAL A 191 -26.04 -17.49 -3.88
C VAL A 191 -26.73 -16.48 -4.80
N ALA A 192 -25.93 -15.74 -5.57
CA ALA A 192 -26.42 -14.74 -6.50
C ALA A 192 -27.24 -15.40 -7.64
N PRO A 193 -28.32 -14.75 -8.09
CA PRO A 193 -29.15 -15.28 -9.18
C PRO A 193 -28.45 -15.23 -10.55
N ASN A 194 -27.49 -14.32 -10.72
CA ASN A 194 -26.72 -14.13 -11.96
C ASN A 194 -25.40 -13.40 -11.66
N VAL A 195 -24.55 -13.30 -12.69
CA VAL A 195 -23.21 -12.71 -12.60
C VAL A 195 -23.25 -11.21 -12.32
N GLU A 196 -24.22 -10.47 -12.87
CA GLU A 196 -24.36 -9.03 -12.64
C GLU A 196 -24.68 -8.74 -11.16
N ALA A 197 -25.66 -9.44 -10.58
CA ALA A 197 -26.00 -9.33 -9.17
C ALA A 197 -24.82 -9.70 -8.26
N PHE A 198 -24.02 -10.69 -8.67
CA PHE A 198 -22.78 -11.06 -7.97
C PHE A 198 -21.75 -9.94 -8.04
N GLY A 199 -21.48 -9.38 -9.22
CA GLY A 199 -20.59 -8.24 -9.42
C GLY A 199 -20.99 -7.02 -8.60
N THR A 200 -22.27 -6.64 -8.64
CA THR A 200 -22.81 -5.50 -7.88
C THR A 200 -22.55 -5.61 -6.39
N ALA A 201 -22.70 -6.83 -5.83
CA ALA A 201 -22.52 -7.07 -4.41
C ALA A 201 -21.05 -7.03 -3.96
N TRP A 202 -20.10 -7.21 -4.88
CA TRP A 202 -18.66 -7.19 -4.63
C TRP A 202 -17.95 -5.93 -5.15
N ARG A 203 -18.70 -4.86 -5.44
CA ARG A 203 -18.12 -3.54 -5.73
C ARG A 203 -17.25 -3.09 -4.56
N ALA A 204 -16.05 -2.60 -4.88
CA ALA A 204 -15.14 -2.07 -3.88
C ALA A 204 -15.68 -0.74 -3.29
N PRO A 205 -15.44 -0.43 -2.01
CA PRO A 205 -15.92 0.80 -1.36
C PRO A 205 -15.51 2.12 -2.06
N GLY A 206 -14.41 2.12 -2.82
CA GLY A 206 -13.94 3.26 -3.60
C GLY A 206 -14.44 3.31 -5.05
N SER A 207 -15.42 2.47 -5.43
CA SER A 207 -15.95 2.46 -6.80
C SER A 207 -16.64 3.78 -7.14
N SER A 208 -16.50 4.21 -8.41
CA SER A 208 -17.09 5.47 -8.87
C SER A 208 -18.62 5.42 -8.76
N LEU A 209 -19.23 6.52 -8.29
CA LEU A 209 -20.66 6.59 -7.96
C LEU A 209 -21.62 6.29 -9.14
N GLY A 210 -21.11 6.36 -10.39
CA GLY A 210 -21.86 6.12 -11.62
C GLY A 210 -21.43 4.88 -12.40
N CYS A 211 -20.58 4.01 -11.82
CA CYS A 211 -20.22 2.75 -12.47
C CYS A 211 -21.40 1.76 -12.46
N GLY A 212 -21.36 0.78 -13.37
CA GLY A 212 -22.38 -0.26 -13.45
C GLY A 212 -21.85 -1.54 -14.09
N GLU A 213 -22.62 -2.60 -13.91
CA GLU A 213 -22.43 -3.91 -14.54
C GLU A 213 -23.09 -3.97 -15.92
N GLY A 214 -22.64 -4.91 -16.74
CA GLY A 214 -23.07 -5.07 -18.11
C GLY A 214 -22.38 -4.09 -19.06
N CYS A 215 -22.93 -3.99 -20.27
CA CYS A 215 -22.35 -3.19 -21.37
C CYS A 215 -23.23 -1.98 -21.74
N GLY A 216 -24.08 -1.55 -20.79
CA GLY A 216 -25.02 -0.46 -21.01
C GLY A 216 -26.09 -0.77 -22.08
N PRO A 217 -26.76 0.27 -22.61
CA PRO A 217 -27.91 0.11 -23.50
C PRO A 217 -27.54 -0.46 -24.88
N GLN A 218 -26.26 -0.42 -25.26
CA GLN A 218 -25.75 -0.97 -26.53
C GLN A 218 -25.76 -2.52 -26.52
N GLY A 219 -25.89 -3.13 -25.34
CA GLY A 219 -25.74 -4.58 -25.15
C GLY A 219 -24.28 -5.02 -25.19
N CYS A 220 -24.03 -6.23 -24.67
CA CYS A 220 -22.68 -6.79 -24.69
C CYS A 220 -22.30 -7.34 -26.05
N PRO A 221 -21.00 -7.34 -26.41
CA PRO A 221 -20.53 -7.90 -27.67
C PRO A 221 -21.01 -9.35 -27.83
N VAL A 222 -21.62 -9.63 -28.98
CA VAL A 222 -22.02 -10.99 -29.37
C VAL A 222 -21.09 -11.44 -30.47
N CYS A 223 -20.40 -12.55 -30.23
CA CYS A 223 -19.42 -13.11 -31.15
C CYS A 223 -19.99 -14.32 -31.89
N LEU A 224 -20.36 -14.13 -33.15
CA LEU A 224 -20.91 -15.21 -33.97
C LEU A 224 -19.81 -16.20 -34.38
N ALA A 225 -20.21 -17.44 -34.67
CA ALA A 225 -19.28 -18.50 -35.07
C ALA A 225 -18.48 -18.12 -36.34
N GLU A 226 -19.10 -17.40 -37.28
CA GLU A 226 -18.46 -16.94 -38.52
C GLU A 226 -17.37 -15.90 -38.27
N GLU A 227 -17.54 -15.05 -37.25
CA GLU A 227 -16.57 -14.01 -36.88
C GLU A 227 -15.38 -14.59 -36.11
N THR A 228 -15.62 -15.64 -35.33
CA THR A 228 -14.60 -16.27 -34.48
C THR A 228 -13.74 -17.30 -35.21
N GLN A 229 -14.23 -17.90 -36.29
CA GLN A 229 -13.54 -18.97 -37.04
C GLN A 229 -12.11 -18.60 -37.48
N ALA A 230 -11.87 -17.34 -37.82
CA ALA A 230 -10.53 -16.88 -38.19
C ALA A 230 -9.57 -16.86 -37.00
N TYR A 231 -10.06 -16.52 -35.81
CA TYR A 231 -9.27 -16.40 -34.58
C TYR A 231 -8.98 -17.74 -33.93
N GLU A 232 -9.80 -18.77 -34.19
CA GLU A 232 -9.57 -20.14 -33.68
C GLU A 232 -8.36 -20.85 -34.33
N LYS A 233 -7.82 -20.32 -35.43
CA LYS A 233 -6.68 -20.90 -36.16
C LYS A 233 -5.35 -20.65 -35.46
N ASN A 234 -4.32 -21.45 -35.78
CA ASN A 234 -2.99 -21.37 -35.17
C ASN A 234 -2.24 -20.05 -35.48
N ASP A 235 -2.65 -19.31 -36.51
CA ASP A 235 -2.13 -17.96 -36.79
C ASP A 235 -2.60 -16.92 -35.74
N ALA A 236 -3.61 -17.26 -34.94
CA ALA A 236 -4.16 -16.44 -33.86
C ALA A 236 -4.26 -17.27 -32.55
N CYS A 237 -5.45 -17.37 -31.95
CA CYS A 237 -5.66 -17.97 -30.64
C CYS A 237 -5.45 -19.49 -30.63
N GLY A 238 -5.63 -20.18 -31.77
CA GLY A 238 -5.39 -21.62 -31.89
C GLY A 238 -3.99 -22.06 -31.45
N LYS A 239 -3.01 -21.15 -31.52
CA LYS A 239 -1.64 -21.36 -31.03
C LYS A 239 -1.58 -21.80 -29.56
N ILE A 240 -2.51 -21.34 -28.74
CA ILE A 240 -2.62 -21.68 -27.30
C ILE A 240 -2.87 -23.18 -27.10
N ARG A 241 -3.65 -23.81 -27.99
CA ARG A 241 -4.06 -25.22 -27.90
C ARG A 241 -3.27 -26.15 -28.80
N ASP A 242 -2.37 -25.63 -29.63
CA ASP A 242 -1.60 -26.44 -30.56
C ASP A 242 -0.71 -27.45 -29.80
N PRO A 243 -0.96 -28.77 -29.93
CA PRO A 243 -0.21 -29.79 -29.21
C PRO A 243 1.24 -29.92 -29.69
N HIS A 244 1.60 -29.31 -30.82
CA HIS A 244 2.96 -29.23 -31.33
C HIS A 244 3.52 -27.80 -31.26
N GLY A 245 2.74 -26.87 -30.72
CA GLY A 245 3.06 -25.45 -30.63
C GLY A 245 3.99 -25.10 -29.46
N PRO A 246 4.21 -23.79 -29.23
CA PRO A 246 5.15 -23.32 -28.22
C PRO A 246 4.72 -23.62 -26.78
N PHE A 247 3.43 -23.85 -26.55
CA PHE A 247 2.84 -24.11 -25.23
C PHE A 247 2.62 -25.60 -24.92
N ALA A 248 2.98 -26.51 -25.83
CA ALA A 248 2.65 -27.93 -25.70
C ALA A 248 3.10 -28.59 -24.37
N ALA A 249 4.24 -28.16 -23.81
CA ALA A 249 4.71 -28.68 -22.53
C ALA A 249 3.85 -28.23 -21.34
N CYS A 250 3.21 -27.06 -21.44
CA CYS A 250 2.37 -26.47 -20.41
C CYS A 250 1.00 -27.15 -20.29
N HIS A 251 0.47 -27.71 -21.38
CA HIS A 251 -0.85 -28.37 -21.40
C HIS A 251 -1.00 -29.51 -20.37
N LYS A 252 0.13 -30.06 -19.89
CA LYS A 252 0.17 -31.12 -18.87
C LYS A 252 -0.12 -30.61 -17.45
N VAL A 253 0.15 -29.33 -17.18
CA VAL A 253 0.02 -28.72 -15.85
C VAL A 253 -1.03 -27.63 -15.80
N LEU A 254 -1.36 -27.02 -16.95
CA LEU A 254 -2.35 -25.96 -17.07
C LEU A 254 -3.19 -26.14 -18.34
N SER A 255 -4.51 -26.26 -18.17
CA SER A 255 -5.44 -26.42 -19.30
C SER A 255 -5.41 -25.19 -20.23
N PRO A 256 -5.24 -25.37 -21.55
CA PRO A 256 -5.25 -24.26 -22.51
C PRO A 256 -6.66 -23.77 -22.86
N LEU A 257 -7.70 -24.50 -22.46
CA LEU A 257 -9.06 -24.32 -23.00
C LEU A 257 -9.63 -22.95 -22.65
N GLU A 258 -9.44 -22.49 -21.42
CA GLU A 258 -10.04 -21.25 -20.95
C GLU A 258 -9.33 -20.02 -21.52
N TYR A 259 -8.00 -20.01 -21.48
CA TYR A 259 -7.19 -18.98 -22.15
C TYR A 259 -7.48 -18.88 -23.66
N PHE A 260 -7.70 -20.03 -24.33
CA PHE A 260 -8.10 -20.04 -25.73
C PHE A 260 -9.47 -19.39 -25.96
N ARG A 261 -10.48 -19.72 -25.15
CA ARG A 261 -11.83 -19.15 -25.26
C ARG A 261 -11.83 -17.64 -25.06
N GLN A 262 -11.14 -17.18 -24.01
CA GLN A 262 -10.97 -15.75 -23.72
C GLN A 262 -10.29 -15.03 -24.88
N CYS A 263 -9.20 -15.60 -25.42
CA CYS A 263 -8.52 -15.03 -26.60
C CYS A 263 -9.45 -14.87 -27.79
N VAL A 264 -10.25 -15.90 -28.11
CA VAL A 264 -11.18 -15.86 -29.25
C VAL A 264 -12.27 -14.81 -29.02
N TYR A 265 -12.80 -14.73 -27.81
CA TYR A 265 -13.77 -13.70 -27.42
C TYR A 265 -13.17 -12.30 -27.55
N ASP A 266 -12.01 -12.04 -26.95
CA ASP A 266 -11.33 -10.74 -26.98
C ASP A 266 -11.04 -10.29 -28.42
N MET A 267 -10.52 -11.20 -29.24
CA MET A 267 -10.25 -10.92 -30.65
C MET A 267 -11.52 -10.55 -31.41
N CYS A 268 -12.65 -11.21 -31.14
CA CYS A 268 -13.91 -10.88 -31.75
C CYS A 268 -14.49 -9.55 -31.23
N ALA A 269 -14.58 -9.37 -29.91
CA ALA A 269 -15.09 -8.16 -29.27
C ALA A 269 -14.32 -6.91 -29.73
N HIS A 270 -13.03 -7.07 -30.03
CA HIS A 270 -12.16 -6.01 -30.53
C HIS A 270 -11.85 -6.10 -32.03
N LYS A 271 -12.70 -6.78 -32.82
CA LYS A 271 -12.68 -6.76 -34.29
C LYS A 271 -11.32 -7.11 -34.91
N GLY A 272 -10.61 -8.04 -34.28
CA GLY A 272 -9.34 -8.59 -34.75
C GLY A 272 -8.10 -7.77 -34.38
N ASP A 273 -8.21 -6.84 -33.44
CA ASP A 273 -7.06 -6.08 -32.96
C ASP A 273 -5.98 -7.00 -32.36
N LYS A 274 -4.81 -7.01 -33.02
CA LYS A 274 -3.67 -7.86 -32.65
C LYS A 274 -3.14 -7.57 -31.25
N ALA A 275 -3.40 -6.39 -30.67
CA ALA A 275 -3.01 -6.10 -29.29
C ALA A 275 -3.62 -7.12 -28.32
N TYR A 276 -4.88 -7.52 -28.54
CA TYR A 276 -5.57 -8.50 -27.70
C TYR A 276 -5.00 -9.91 -27.90
N LEU A 277 -4.69 -10.31 -29.13
CA LEU A 277 -3.94 -11.56 -29.37
C LEU A 277 -2.63 -11.59 -28.60
N CYS A 278 -1.85 -10.52 -28.66
CA CYS A 278 -0.55 -10.43 -27.98
C CYS A 278 -0.70 -10.49 -26.45
N ARG A 279 -1.75 -9.87 -25.89
CA ARG A 279 -2.11 -9.95 -24.47
C ARG A 279 -2.48 -11.37 -24.07
N SER A 280 -3.37 -12.04 -24.80
CA SER A 280 -3.81 -13.40 -24.44
C SER A 280 -2.66 -14.41 -24.54
N LEU A 281 -1.78 -14.30 -25.54
CA LEU A 281 -0.59 -15.15 -25.66
C LEU A 281 0.42 -14.88 -24.53
N ALA A 282 0.62 -13.61 -24.14
CA ALA A 282 1.46 -13.25 -23.01
C ALA A 282 0.90 -13.74 -21.67
N ALA A 283 -0.40 -13.59 -21.44
CA ALA A 283 -1.11 -14.08 -20.28
C ALA A 283 -0.91 -15.59 -20.09
N TYR A 284 -1.12 -16.37 -21.16
CA TYR A 284 -0.90 -17.82 -21.08
C TYR A 284 0.58 -18.17 -20.90
N THR A 285 1.51 -17.41 -21.49
CA THR A 285 2.95 -17.56 -21.24
C THR A 285 3.28 -17.39 -19.75
N ALA A 286 2.81 -16.29 -19.13
CA ALA A 286 3.05 -16.00 -17.72
C ALA A 286 2.43 -17.07 -16.80
N ALA A 287 1.21 -17.52 -17.09
CA ALA A 287 0.55 -18.57 -16.33
C ALA A 287 1.28 -19.92 -16.42
N CYS A 288 1.75 -20.30 -17.62
CA CYS A 288 2.56 -21.50 -17.82
C CYS A 288 3.86 -21.45 -17.01
N GLN A 289 4.54 -20.31 -17.01
CA GLN A 289 5.79 -20.11 -16.29
C GLN A 289 5.61 -20.09 -14.77
N ALA A 290 4.52 -19.48 -14.29
CA ALA A 290 4.13 -19.53 -12.88
C ALA A 290 3.88 -20.97 -12.42
N ALA A 291 3.23 -21.78 -13.27
CA ALA A 291 3.03 -23.22 -13.07
C ALA A 291 4.32 -24.06 -13.22
N GLY A 292 5.44 -23.44 -13.60
CA GLY A 292 6.74 -24.11 -13.75
C GLY A 292 6.93 -24.86 -15.07
N ALA A 293 6.06 -24.65 -16.06
CA ALA A 293 6.21 -25.23 -17.38
C ALA A 293 7.11 -24.39 -18.29
N ALA A 294 7.88 -25.07 -19.14
CA ALA A 294 8.66 -24.42 -20.19
C ALA A 294 7.77 -23.98 -21.36
N VAL A 295 8.03 -22.79 -21.89
CA VAL A 295 7.38 -22.24 -23.09
C VAL A 295 8.46 -22.01 -24.14
N LYS A 296 8.21 -22.42 -25.39
CA LYS A 296 9.12 -22.13 -26.50
C LYS A 296 8.87 -20.72 -27.06
N PRO A 297 9.85 -20.09 -27.71
CA PRO A 297 9.66 -18.78 -28.34
C PRO A 297 8.46 -18.77 -29.30
N TRP A 298 7.61 -17.76 -29.16
CA TRP A 298 6.41 -17.58 -29.99
C TRP A 298 6.28 -16.19 -30.60
N ARG A 299 7.02 -15.20 -30.06
CA ARG A 299 7.16 -13.86 -30.63
C ARG A 299 8.13 -13.88 -31.81
N THR A 300 7.85 -13.05 -32.80
CA THR A 300 8.72 -12.79 -33.94
C THR A 300 8.67 -11.30 -34.27
N ASP A 301 9.54 -10.83 -35.17
CA ASP A 301 9.53 -9.43 -35.61
C ASP A 301 8.17 -8.98 -36.20
N SER A 302 7.40 -9.93 -36.73
CA SER A 302 6.07 -9.70 -37.31
C SER A 302 4.89 -10.08 -36.40
N VAL A 303 5.16 -10.81 -35.30
CA VAL A 303 4.14 -11.32 -34.38
C VAL A 303 4.49 -10.91 -32.96
N CYS A 304 3.80 -9.88 -32.48
CA CYS A 304 3.92 -9.39 -31.11
C CYS A 304 5.39 -9.12 -30.69
N PRO A 305 6.16 -8.31 -31.46
CA PRO A 305 7.55 -8.03 -31.11
C PRO A 305 7.64 -7.39 -29.72
N LEU A 306 8.69 -7.73 -28.98
CA LEU A 306 8.99 -7.14 -27.69
C LEU A 306 10.32 -6.39 -27.79
N GLN A 307 10.29 -5.10 -27.49
CA GLN A 307 11.47 -4.25 -27.48
C GLN A 307 12.11 -4.23 -26.10
N CYS A 308 13.43 -4.43 -26.07
CA CYS A 308 14.22 -4.40 -24.86
C CYS A 308 15.10 -3.13 -24.80
N PRO A 309 15.38 -2.62 -23.60
CA PRO A 309 16.26 -1.46 -23.43
C PRO A 309 17.69 -1.77 -23.91
N ALA A 310 18.52 -0.72 -24.01
CA ALA A 310 19.93 -0.90 -24.34
C ALA A 310 20.61 -1.88 -23.36
N HIS A 311 21.58 -2.64 -23.87
CA HIS A 311 22.33 -3.66 -23.12
C HIS A 311 21.46 -4.81 -22.59
N SER A 312 20.42 -5.16 -23.35
CA SER A 312 19.56 -6.30 -23.06
C SER A 312 18.93 -6.86 -24.32
N HIS A 313 18.44 -8.10 -24.22
CA HIS A 313 17.78 -8.80 -25.32
C HIS A 313 16.53 -9.54 -24.85
N TYR A 314 15.63 -9.87 -25.78
CA TYR A 314 14.44 -10.65 -25.48
C TYR A 314 14.81 -12.08 -25.10
N SER A 315 14.22 -12.56 -24.01
CA SER A 315 14.35 -13.94 -23.53
C SER A 315 12.98 -14.47 -23.13
N ILE A 316 12.63 -15.67 -23.62
CA ILE A 316 11.37 -16.32 -23.24
C ILE A 316 11.37 -16.72 -21.76
N CYS A 317 12.52 -16.83 -21.11
CA CYS A 317 12.69 -17.32 -19.73
C CYS A 317 13.89 -16.63 -19.09
N THR A 318 13.75 -15.35 -18.76
CA THR A 318 14.78 -14.56 -18.07
C THR A 318 14.68 -14.73 -16.55
N ARG A 319 15.83 -14.62 -15.88
CA ARG A 319 15.97 -14.55 -14.41
C ARG A 319 16.31 -13.12 -13.97
N SER A 320 15.53 -12.16 -14.47
CA SER A 320 15.80 -10.73 -14.32
C SER A 320 15.87 -10.25 -12.86
N CYS A 321 15.11 -10.88 -11.95
CA CYS A 321 15.14 -10.53 -10.53
C CYS A 321 16.46 -10.97 -9.88
N GLN A 322 16.95 -12.18 -10.19
CA GLN A 322 18.27 -12.65 -9.72
C GLN A 322 19.43 -11.92 -10.42
N GLY A 323 19.23 -11.48 -11.67
CA GLY A 323 20.16 -10.66 -12.45
C GLY A 323 19.99 -9.16 -12.25
N SER A 324 19.65 -8.72 -11.04
CA SER A 324 19.44 -7.30 -10.71
C SER A 324 20.52 -6.77 -9.76
N CYS A 325 20.71 -5.45 -9.75
CA CYS A 325 21.62 -4.81 -8.80
C CYS A 325 21.22 -5.08 -7.34
N ALA A 326 19.92 -5.15 -7.06
CA ALA A 326 19.41 -5.45 -5.72
C ALA A 326 19.75 -6.87 -5.25
N ALA A 327 19.82 -7.83 -6.18
CA ALA A 327 20.18 -9.21 -5.86
C ALA A 327 21.63 -9.36 -5.37
N LEU A 328 22.57 -8.53 -5.85
CA LEU A 328 23.95 -8.51 -5.34
C LEU A 328 24.02 -8.20 -3.85
N SER A 329 23.08 -7.40 -3.36
CA SER A 329 22.98 -6.98 -1.96
C SER A 329 22.11 -7.91 -1.11
N GLY A 330 21.73 -9.08 -1.64
CA GLY A 330 20.95 -10.10 -0.92
C GLY A 330 19.45 -9.85 -0.85
N LEU A 331 18.92 -8.83 -1.55
CA LEU A 331 17.49 -8.55 -1.63
C LEU A 331 16.84 -9.44 -2.72
N THR A 332 16.77 -10.74 -2.45
CA THR A 332 16.45 -11.77 -3.45
C THR A 332 15.09 -12.42 -3.25
N GLY A 333 14.06 -11.67 -2.84
CA GLY A 333 12.66 -12.14 -2.69
C GLY A 333 11.99 -12.65 -3.98
N CYS A 334 12.80 -13.00 -4.98
CA CYS A 334 12.41 -13.54 -6.27
C CYS A 334 11.76 -14.92 -6.12
N THR A 335 10.84 -15.23 -7.02
CA THR A 335 10.41 -16.61 -7.20
C THR A 335 11.54 -17.47 -7.76
N THR A 336 11.40 -18.79 -7.63
CA THR A 336 12.31 -19.75 -8.26
C THR A 336 12.00 -19.98 -9.74
N ARG A 337 11.05 -19.22 -10.31
CA ARG A 337 10.62 -19.34 -11.71
C ARG A 337 11.44 -18.37 -12.57
N CYS A 338 11.36 -18.57 -13.88
CA CYS A 338 11.77 -17.58 -14.87
C CYS A 338 10.52 -17.10 -15.59
N PHE A 339 10.59 -15.90 -16.16
CA PHE A 339 9.47 -15.33 -16.88
C PHE A 339 9.91 -14.73 -18.22
N GLU A 340 8.99 -14.63 -19.19
CA GLU A 340 9.23 -13.90 -20.42
C GLU A 340 9.58 -12.43 -20.11
N GLY A 341 10.62 -11.89 -20.76
CA GLY A 341 11.00 -10.49 -20.63
C GLY A 341 12.33 -10.15 -21.27
N CYS A 342 12.96 -9.09 -20.77
CA CYS A 342 14.29 -8.67 -21.20
C CYS A 342 15.34 -9.21 -20.24
N GLU A 343 16.41 -9.74 -20.80
CA GLU A 343 17.58 -10.25 -20.08
C GLU A 343 18.75 -9.30 -20.34
N CYS A 344 19.38 -8.83 -19.27
CA CYS A 344 20.56 -7.97 -19.41
C CYS A 344 21.72 -8.77 -20.02
N ASP A 345 22.50 -8.12 -20.87
CA ASP A 345 23.68 -8.72 -21.45
C ASP A 345 24.79 -8.90 -20.39
N ASP A 346 25.78 -9.75 -20.69
CA ASP A 346 26.90 -10.03 -19.79
C ASP A 346 27.55 -8.73 -19.27
N HIS A 347 27.84 -8.69 -17.97
CA HIS A 347 28.37 -7.54 -17.20
C HIS A 347 27.36 -6.42 -16.87
N PHE A 348 26.12 -6.53 -17.33
CA PHE A 348 25.04 -5.60 -16.99
C PHE A 348 24.04 -6.24 -16.02
N LEU A 349 23.44 -5.43 -15.16
CA LEU A 349 22.43 -5.83 -14.19
C LEU A 349 21.21 -4.93 -14.26
N LEU A 350 20.04 -5.51 -13.98
CA LEU A 350 18.78 -4.77 -13.99
C LEU A 350 18.72 -3.78 -12.82
N SER A 351 18.43 -2.53 -13.14
CA SER A 351 18.19 -1.42 -12.19
C SER A 351 17.10 -0.52 -12.78
N HIS A 352 15.95 -0.41 -12.12
CA HIS A 352 14.81 0.43 -12.60
C HIS A 352 14.36 0.16 -14.04
N GLY A 353 14.33 -1.11 -14.47
CA GLY A 353 13.88 -1.45 -15.83
C GLY A 353 14.91 -1.18 -16.93
N VAL A 354 16.13 -0.76 -16.59
CA VAL A 354 17.26 -0.62 -17.51
C VAL A 354 18.45 -1.47 -17.06
N CYS A 355 19.28 -1.89 -18.01
CA CYS A 355 20.48 -2.67 -17.73
C CYS A 355 21.68 -1.72 -17.62
N ILE A 356 22.30 -1.67 -16.45
CA ILE A 356 23.46 -0.81 -16.15
C ILE A 356 24.69 -1.68 -15.85
N PRO A 357 25.92 -1.16 -16.05
CA PRO A 357 27.12 -1.89 -15.66
C PRO A 357 27.06 -2.30 -14.19
N ALA A 358 27.47 -3.53 -13.86
CA ALA A 358 27.38 -4.07 -12.50
C ALA A 358 28.11 -3.21 -11.44
N GLN A 359 29.16 -2.49 -11.84
CA GLN A 359 29.91 -1.57 -10.98
C GLN A 359 29.15 -0.28 -10.61
N ASP A 360 28.08 0.04 -11.35
CA ASP A 360 27.25 1.22 -11.14
C ASP A 360 26.01 0.90 -10.29
N CYS A 361 25.93 -0.32 -9.74
CA CYS A 361 24.88 -0.72 -8.82
C CYS A 361 24.93 0.12 -7.53
N GLY A 362 23.74 0.46 -7.03
CA GLY A 362 23.58 1.30 -5.85
C GLY A 362 23.57 0.53 -4.53
N CYS A 363 22.80 1.05 -3.57
CA CYS A 363 22.79 0.63 -2.19
C CYS A 363 21.46 -0.08 -1.85
N VAL A 364 21.42 -0.79 -0.71
CA VAL A 364 20.18 -1.28 -0.12
C VAL A 364 20.03 -0.71 1.29
N HIS A 365 18.84 -0.22 1.61
CA HIS A 365 18.50 0.28 2.93
C HIS A 365 17.06 -0.08 3.27
N ASN A 366 16.81 -0.62 4.48
CA ASN A 366 15.49 -1.02 4.97
C ASN A 366 14.66 -1.83 3.96
N GLY A 367 15.30 -2.79 3.30
CA GLY A 367 14.64 -3.67 2.33
C GLY A 367 14.28 -3.01 1.00
N GLN A 368 14.80 -1.81 0.72
CA GLN A 368 14.61 -1.11 -0.55
C GLN A 368 15.95 -0.88 -1.27
N TYR A 369 15.96 -1.10 -2.58
CA TYR A 369 17.10 -0.75 -3.43
C TYR A 369 17.10 0.72 -3.81
N MET A 370 18.26 1.35 -3.69
CA MET A 370 18.53 2.76 -3.97
C MET A 370 19.60 2.89 -5.05
N PRO A 371 19.33 3.49 -6.22
CA PRO A 371 20.37 3.80 -7.19
C PRO A 371 21.45 4.71 -6.63
N VAL A 372 22.60 4.69 -7.28
CA VAL A 372 23.65 5.69 -7.04
C VAL A 372 23.10 7.11 -7.31
N ASN A 373 23.50 8.07 -6.48
CA ASN A 373 23.04 9.46 -6.46
C ASN A 373 21.54 9.64 -6.13
N SER A 374 20.93 8.68 -5.45
CA SER A 374 19.57 8.81 -4.93
C SER A 374 19.54 9.08 -3.42
N SER A 375 18.41 9.58 -2.93
CA SER A 375 18.14 9.74 -1.51
C SER A 375 16.79 9.14 -1.13
N LEU A 376 16.69 8.60 0.08
CA LEU A 376 15.47 8.04 0.64
C LEU A 376 15.17 8.71 1.98
N MET A 377 13.91 9.09 2.19
CA MET A 377 13.42 9.63 3.46
C MET A 377 12.71 8.52 4.24
N SER A 378 12.97 8.41 5.55
CA SER A 378 12.24 7.49 6.42
C SER A 378 10.75 7.84 6.51
N SER A 379 9.91 6.88 6.89
CA SER A 379 8.45 7.08 6.97
C SER A 379 8.01 8.22 7.90
N ASP A 380 8.77 8.50 8.94
CA ASP A 380 8.51 9.59 9.90
C ASP A 380 9.38 10.84 9.65
N CYS A 381 10.06 10.90 8.50
CA CYS A 381 11.03 11.92 8.14
C CYS A 381 12.16 12.13 9.17
N SER A 382 12.44 11.11 9.99
CA SER A 382 13.47 11.16 11.02
C SER A 382 14.89 10.93 10.55
N GLU A 383 15.05 10.32 9.40
CA GLU A 383 16.33 9.97 8.80
C GLU A 383 16.26 10.19 7.30
N ARG A 384 17.35 10.71 6.73
CA ARG A 384 17.54 10.79 5.29
C ARG A 384 18.82 10.06 4.91
N CYS A 385 18.69 9.08 4.04
CA CYS A 385 19.79 8.30 3.50
C CYS A 385 20.14 8.74 2.08
N PHE A 386 21.42 8.69 1.75
CA PHE A 386 21.96 8.99 0.42
C PHE A 386 22.82 7.80 -0.02
N CYS A 387 22.66 7.37 -1.27
CA CYS A 387 23.53 6.37 -1.89
C CYS A 387 24.52 7.07 -2.82
N SER A 388 25.80 7.04 -2.49
CA SER A 388 26.87 7.67 -3.27
C SER A 388 27.81 6.62 -3.87
N PRO A 389 28.41 6.86 -5.05
CA PRO A 389 29.28 5.87 -5.68
C PRO A 389 30.51 5.52 -4.84
N ASN A 390 31.08 6.51 -4.14
CA ASN A 390 32.33 6.34 -3.38
C ASN A 390 32.12 6.01 -1.89
N ASN A 391 31.06 6.56 -1.28
CA ASN A 391 30.81 6.45 0.15
C ASN A 391 29.75 5.39 0.49
N GLY A 392 29.16 4.75 -0.52
CA GLY A 392 28.04 3.82 -0.34
C GLY A 392 26.84 4.52 0.30
N LEU A 393 26.19 3.82 1.23
CA LEU A 393 25.03 4.32 1.96
C LEU A 393 25.47 5.20 3.14
N THR A 394 25.01 6.46 3.15
CA THR A 394 25.19 7.39 4.27
C THR A 394 23.85 7.94 4.73
N CYS A 395 23.51 7.74 6.00
CA CYS A 395 22.26 8.21 6.59
C CYS A 395 22.52 9.29 7.64
N HIS A 396 21.65 10.29 7.68
CA HIS A 396 21.74 11.42 8.60
C HIS A 396 20.39 11.63 9.28
N GLU A 397 20.42 12.03 10.56
CA GLU A 397 19.21 12.48 11.23
C GLU A 397 18.58 13.63 10.46
N ALA A 398 17.28 13.51 10.23
CA ALA A 398 16.45 14.46 9.52
C ALA A 398 15.23 14.84 10.35
N GLY A 399 14.53 15.86 9.88
CA GLY A 399 13.29 16.31 10.46
C GLY A 399 12.72 17.47 9.67
N CYS A 400 11.39 17.59 9.67
CA CYS A 400 10.75 18.71 9.00
C CYS A 400 10.94 20.00 9.79
N PRO A 401 11.21 21.13 9.11
CA PRO A 401 11.30 22.43 9.76
C PRO A 401 9.94 22.86 10.32
N SER A 402 9.95 23.93 11.13
CA SER A 402 8.73 24.59 11.61
C SER A 402 7.76 24.89 10.46
N GLY A 403 6.46 24.77 10.74
CA GLY A 403 5.38 24.89 9.76
C GLY A 403 5.31 23.80 8.68
N HIS A 404 6.14 22.74 8.76
CA HIS A 404 6.11 21.63 7.79
C HIS A 404 5.79 20.28 8.45
N VAL A 405 5.07 19.45 7.71
CA VAL A 405 4.66 18.10 8.09
C VAL A 405 5.30 17.06 7.14
N CYS A 406 5.53 15.86 7.65
CA CYS A 406 6.05 14.74 6.87
C CYS A 406 4.90 14.09 6.10
N GLU A 407 4.80 14.34 4.80
CA GLU A 407 3.71 13.84 3.96
C GLU A 407 4.25 13.23 2.66
N ILE A 408 3.41 12.43 2.00
CA ILE A 408 3.68 11.92 0.66
C ILE A 408 3.03 12.87 -0.35
N GLN A 409 3.83 13.48 -1.22
CA GLN A 409 3.33 14.26 -2.35
C GLN A 409 3.82 13.65 -3.66
N ALA A 410 2.90 13.44 -4.60
CA ALA A 410 3.18 12.81 -5.89
C ALA A 410 3.95 11.48 -5.78
N GLY A 411 3.71 10.72 -4.71
CA GLY A 411 4.36 9.43 -4.46
C GLY A 411 5.74 9.52 -3.81
N VAL A 412 6.24 10.70 -3.45
CA VAL A 412 7.53 10.87 -2.77
C VAL A 412 7.30 11.41 -1.36
N ARG A 413 8.00 10.85 -0.37
CA ARG A 413 7.94 11.33 1.00
C ARG A 413 8.90 12.49 1.23
N GLU A 414 8.36 13.61 1.67
CA GLU A 414 9.11 14.84 1.90
C GLU A 414 8.42 15.77 2.90
N CYS A 415 9.11 16.83 3.31
CA CYS A 415 8.56 17.82 4.22
C CYS A 415 7.77 18.85 3.45
N GLN A 416 6.46 18.90 3.71
CA GLN A 416 5.52 19.78 3.04
C GLN A 416 4.98 20.83 3.99
N ALA A 417 4.69 22.02 3.48
CA ALA A 417 4.06 23.07 4.28
C ALA A 417 2.72 22.57 4.82
N ALA A 418 2.48 22.74 6.12
CA ALA A 418 1.23 22.33 6.74
C ALA A 418 0.06 23.11 6.14
N ARG A 419 -1.04 22.41 5.82
CA ARG A 419 -2.24 23.04 5.25
C ARG A 419 -2.97 23.89 6.29
N GLY A 420 -3.22 23.34 7.47
CA GLY A 420 -3.67 24.10 8.63
C GLY A 420 -2.49 24.37 9.55
N LEU A 421 -2.04 25.62 9.63
CA LEU A 421 -0.96 26.04 10.53
C LEU A 421 -1.45 27.16 11.46
N CYS A 422 -1.45 26.88 12.76
CA CYS A 422 -1.64 27.89 13.79
C CYS A 422 -0.33 28.07 14.55
N SER A 423 0.17 29.30 14.68
CA SER A 423 1.47 29.57 15.27
C SER A 423 1.42 30.62 16.37
N ILE A 424 2.21 30.42 17.43
CA ILE A 424 2.52 31.45 18.44
C ILE A 424 4.00 31.77 18.34
N SER A 425 4.28 33.00 17.90
CA SER A 425 5.64 33.54 17.83
C SER A 425 6.07 34.18 19.16
N VAL A 426 7.37 34.47 19.27
CA VAL A 426 7.95 35.21 20.40
C VAL A 426 7.24 36.56 20.56
N GLY A 427 6.84 36.90 21.78
CA GLY A 427 5.96 38.04 22.08
C GLY A 427 4.48 37.66 22.19
N ALA A 428 4.16 36.38 21.98
CA ALA A 428 2.82 35.80 22.05
C ALA A 428 1.83 36.35 21.00
N ASN A 429 2.35 36.58 19.78
CA ASN A 429 1.51 36.86 18.62
C ASN A 429 1.07 35.52 18.02
N LEU A 430 -0.25 35.29 18.06
CA LEU A 430 -0.94 34.15 17.51
C LEU A 430 -1.36 34.44 16.06
N THR A 431 -1.11 33.50 15.17
CA THR A 431 -1.74 33.41 13.85
C THR A 431 -2.63 32.18 13.83
N THR A 432 -3.91 32.34 13.50
CA THR A 432 -4.90 31.25 13.42
C THR A 432 -4.68 30.40 12.17
N PHE A 433 -5.41 29.29 12.06
CA PHE A 433 -5.35 28.41 10.88
C PHE A 433 -5.70 29.13 9.58
N ASP A 434 -6.64 30.08 9.61
CA ASP A 434 -7.07 30.85 8.43
C ASP A 434 -6.34 32.19 8.29
N GLY A 435 -5.31 32.43 9.12
CA GLY A 435 -4.42 33.58 9.00
C GLY A 435 -4.80 34.83 9.81
N ALA A 436 -5.84 34.76 10.66
CA ALA A 436 -6.18 35.86 11.55
C ALA A 436 -5.09 36.07 12.62
N HIS A 437 -4.78 37.34 12.92
CA HIS A 437 -3.76 37.69 13.92
C HIS A 437 -4.39 38.14 15.24
N ASN A 438 -3.89 37.58 16.34
CA ASN A 438 -4.27 37.93 17.71
C ASN A 438 -3.03 38.04 18.60
N ALA A 439 -3.07 38.83 19.67
CA ALA A 439 -1.97 38.93 20.62
C ALA A 439 -2.43 38.50 22.01
N ILE A 440 -1.72 37.55 22.63
CA ILE A 440 -2.00 37.11 24.00
C ILE A 440 -1.45 38.15 24.96
N SER A 441 -2.34 38.93 25.58
CA SER A 441 -1.97 40.07 26.41
C SER A 441 -1.39 39.66 27.78
N SER A 442 -1.85 38.55 28.34
CA SER A 442 -1.68 38.21 29.75
C SER A 442 -1.13 36.78 29.94
N PRO A 443 -0.26 36.52 30.93
CA PRO A 443 0.29 35.18 31.17
C PRO A 443 -0.79 34.18 31.59
N GLY A 444 -0.67 32.92 31.15
CA GLY A 444 -1.61 31.87 31.49
C GLY A 444 -1.59 30.69 30.55
N VAL A 445 -2.45 29.71 30.82
CA VAL A 445 -2.64 28.52 29.98
C VAL A 445 -3.82 28.76 29.05
N TYR A 446 -3.59 28.65 27.75
CA TYR A 446 -4.56 28.93 26.70
C TYR A 446 -4.87 27.67 25.90
N GLU A 447 -6.16 27.44 25.62
CA GLU A 447 -6.62 26.41 24.71
C GLU A 447 -6.50 26.89 23.27
N LEU A 448 -5.55 26.29 22.55
CA LEU A 448 -5.25 26.68 21.18
C LEU A 448 -6.15 25.98 20.19
N SER A 449 -6.29 24.67 20.32
CA SER A 449 -7.07 23.86 19.39
C SER A 449 -7.57 22.59 20.07
N SER A 450 -8.83 22.27 19.86
CA SER A 450 -9.46 21.02 20.27
C SER A 450 -10.52 20.61 19.26
N ARG A 451 -10.84 19.31 19.22
CA ARG A 451 -12.02 18.83 18.48
C ARG A 451 -13.28 19.33 19.17
N CYS A 452 -14.13 20.08 18.47
CA CYS A 452 -15.34 20.64 19.07
C CYS A 452 -16.25 19.55 19.71
N PRO A 453 -16.90 19.84 20.85
CA PRO A 453 -17.85 18.92 21.48
C PRO A 453 -19.06 18.60 20.58
N GLY A 454 -19.63 17.40 20.70
CA GLY A 454 -20.91 17.05 20.05
C GLY A 454 -20.84 16.62 18.58
N LEU A 455 -19.69 16.73 17.92
CA LEU A 455 -19.50 16.21 16.56
C LEU A 455 -19.29 14.68 16.58
N GLN A 456 -20.20 13.92 15.96
CA GLN A 456 -20.08 12.45 15.81
C GLN A 456 -19.37 12.06 14.50
N LYS A 457 -18.08 12.35 14.40
CA LYS A 457 -17.22 11.86 13.30
C LYS A 457 -16.12 10.95 13.83
N ASN A 458 -15.59 10.10 12.94
CA ASN A 458 -14.51 9.13 13.18
C ASN A 458 -13.13 9.75 13.48
N VAL A 459 -13.08 11.05 13.80
CA VAL A 459 -11.84 11.75 14.14
C VAL A 459 -11.59 11.61 15.65
N PRO A 460 -10.44 11.10 16.12
CA PRO A 460 -10.12 11.00 17.53
C PRO A 460 -10.19 12.37 18.23
N TRP A 461 -10.66 12.39 19.48
CA TRP A 461 -10.67 13.63 20.26
C TRP A 461 -9.25 14.04 20.68
N TYR A 462 -8.96 15.33 20.63
CA TYR A 462 -7.73 15.94 21.13
C TYR A 462 -7.97 17.34 21.70
N ARG A 463 -7.01 17.83 22.50
CA ARG A 463 -6.97 19.22 23.02
C ARG A 463 -5.54 19.67 23.26
N VAL A 464 -5.14 20.81 22.69
CA VAL A 464 -3.81 21.42 22.81
C VAL A 464 -3.88 22.68 23.67
N LEU A 465 -3.13 22.71 24.77
CA LEU A 465 -2.98 23.84 25.66
C LEU A 465 -1.54 24.36 25.67
N ALA A 466 -1.36 25.67 25.56
CA ALA A 466 -0.07 26.33 25.65
C ALA A 466 0.05 27.18 26.92
N ASP A 467 1.14 27.00 27.65
CA ASP A 467 1.47 27.78 28.85
C ASP A 467 2.36 28.98 28.47
N VAL A 468 1.73 30.14 28.36
CA VAL A 468 2.36 31.40 27.95
C VAL A 468 2.83 32.15 29.19
N GLN A 469 4.15 32.28 29.33
CA GLN A 469 4.79 32.92 30.48
C GLN A 469 5.77 34.01 30.03
N PRO A 470 5.98 35.06 30.85
CA PRO A 470 7.04 36.02 30.60
C PRO A 470 8.42 35.37 30.80
N CYS A 471 9.32 35.58 29.84
CA CYS A 471 10.73 35.20 29.89
C CYS A 471 11.60 36.47 29.88
N HIS A 472 12.91 36.33 30.15
CA HIS A 472 13.89 37.43 30.28
C HIS A 472 13.58 38.62 29.34
N ASN A 473 13.50 39.84 29.90
CA ASN A 473 13.04 41.09 29.26
C ASN A 473 11.52 41.27 29.08
N ASN A 474 10.68 40.50 29.78
CA ASN A 474 9.20 40.54 29.70
C ASN A 474 8.61 40.04 28.37
N ASP A 475 9.43 39.42 27.51
CA ASP A 475 8.96 38.79 26.29
C ASP A 475 8.18 37.52 26.64
N LYS A 476 6.93 37.44 26.18
CA LYS A 476 6.07 36.28 26.41
C LYS A 476 6.43 35.16 25.43
N ILE A 477 6.68 33.96 25.97
CA ILE A 477 6.99 32.76 25.20
C ILE A 477 6.11 31.60 25.64
N VAL A 478 5.97 30.58 24.80
CA VAL A 478 5.39 29.30 25.21
C VAL A 478 6.44 28.51 25.99
N SER A 479 6.22 28.38 27.30
CA SER A 479 7.15 27.70 28.21
C SER A 479 6.91 26.20 28.30
N LYS A 480 5.71 25.74 27.95
CA LYS A 480 5.26 24.36 28.07
C LYS A 480 3.99 24.14 27.26
N VAL A 481 3.81 22.93 26.74
CA VAL A 481 2.61 22.53 26.00
C VAL A 481 2.04 21.25 26.60
N HIS A 482 0.72 21.20 26.74
CA HIS A 482 -0.05 20.05 27.18
C HIS A 482 -0.97 19.60 26.05
N ILE A 483 -0.88 18.33 25.65
CA ILE A 483 -1.62 17.77 24.52
C ILE A 483 -2.39 16.55 25.02
N PHE A 484 -3.71 16.69 25.11
CA PHE A 484 -4.60 15.63 25.53
C PHE A 484 -5.09 14.86 24.32
N PHE A 485 -5.12 13.55 24.48
CA PHE A 485 -5.69 12.58 23.57
C PHE A 485 -6.73 11.74 24.34
N GLN A 486 -7.48 10.91 23.62
CA GLN A 486 -8.53 10.09 24.21
C GLN A 486 -8.01 9.10 25.28
N ASP A 487 -6.76 8.66 25.16
CA ASP A 487 -6.14 7.63 25.99
C ASP A 487 -4.96 8.16 26.84
N GLY A 488 -4.71 9.47 26.85
CA GLY A 488 -3.69 10.05 27.73
C GLY A 488 -3.31 11.50 27.43
N LEU A 489 -2.26 11.96 28.11
CA LEU A 489 -1.72 13.32 28.04
C LEU A 489 -0.23 13.28 27.75
N VAL A 490 0.20 14.03 26.74
CA VAL A 490 1.60 14.33 26.47
C VAL A 490 1.90 15.76 26.90
N THR A 491 2.96 15.95 27.68
CA THR A 491 3.43 17.26 28.10
C THR A 491 4.85 17.46 27.61
N VAL A 492 5.10 18.58 26.94
CA VAL A 492 6.41 18.91 26.38
C VAL A 492 6.90 20.22 26.97
N ILE A 493 8.17 20.25 27.36
CA ILE A 493 8.84 21.43 27.87
C ILE A 493 10.12 21.67 27.05
N PRO A 494 10.32 22.88 26.48
CA PRO A 494 11.51 23.21 25.71
C PRO A 494 12.77 22.85 26.49
N SER A 495 13.72 22.18 25.82
CA SER A 495 15.00 21.71 26.39
C SER A 495 14.93 20.72 27.57
N LYS A 496 13.79 20.52 28.26
CA LYS A 496 13.70 19.59 29.41
C LYS A 496 13.20 18.18 29.04
N GLY A 497 12.44 18.04 27.95
CA GLY A 497 11.98 16.75 27.42
C GLY A 497 10.46 16.61 27.43
N ALA A 498 9.98 15.38 27.48
CA ALA A 498 8.55 15.05 27.44
C ALA A 498 8.11 14.15 28.60
N TRP A 499 6.83 14.27 28.96
CA TRP A 499 6.16 13.46 29.96
C TRP A 499 4.87 12.89 29.39
N VAL A 500 4.60 11.62 29.64
CA VAL A 500 3.37 10.93 29.24
C VAL A 500 2.65 10.48 30.49
N ASN A 501 1.41 10.95 30.67
CA ASN A 501 0.61 10.71 31.88
C ASN A 501 1.39 11.04 33.18
N GLY A 502 2.25 12.07 33.12
CA GLY A 502 3.09 12.51 34.25
C GLY A 502 4.41 11.77 34.41
N LEU A 503 4.67 10.69 33.66
CA LEU A 503 5.95 9.97 33.67
C LEU A 503 6.90 10.55 32.62
N ARG A 504 8.14 10.87 33.00
CA ARG A 504 9.16 11.31 32.05
C ARG A 504 9.53 10.16 31.11
N VAL A 505 9.60 10.43 29.81
CA VAL A 505 9.98 9.45 28.79
C VAL A 505 11.28 9.84 28.11
N ASP A 506 12.09 8.85 27.77
CA ASP A 506 13.25 9.02 26.90
C ASP A 506 12.77 9.14 25.45
N LEU A 507 13.51 9.88 24.61
CA LEU A 507 13.09 10.22 23.25
C LEU A 507 14.08 9.67 22.22
N PRO A 508 13.61 9.22 21.04
CA PRO A 508 12.22 9.22 20.58
C PRO A 508 11.34 8.16 21.26
N ALA A 509 10.04 8.42 21.38
CA ALA A 509 9.09 7.47 21.96
C ALA A 509 7.77 7.41 21.17
N THR A 510 7.29 6.21 20.90
CA THR A 510 5.91 5.94 20.50
C THR A 510 5.11 5.64 21.76
N VAL A 511 4.11 6.46 22.03
CA VAL A 511 3.38 6.49 23.29
C VAL A 511 1.89 6.58 22.99
N LEU A 512 1.06 6.19 23.96
CA LEU A 512 -0.39 6.11 23.74
C LEU A 512 -0.68 5.19 22.53
N THR A 513 -1.88 5.24 21.98
CA THR A 513 -2.30 4.34 20.90
C THR A 513 -1.68 4.73 19.55
N SER A 514 -1.35 6.01 19.33
CA SER A 514 -0.93 6.51 18.01
C SER A 514 -0.14 7.82 18.03
N VAL A 515 0.59 8.10 19.11
CA VAL A 515 1.34 9.36 19.27
C VAL A 515 2.84 9.10 19.29
N SER A 516 3.61 9.80 18.47
CA SER A 516 5.07 9.82 18.55
C SER A 516 5.55 11.14 19.13
N VAL A 517 6.59 11.07 19.97
CA VAL A 517 7.25 12.23 20.56
C VAL A 517 8.74 12.15 20.24
N ARG A 518 9.30 13.24 19.71
CA ARG A 518 10.70 13.28 19.28
C ARG A 518 11.35 14.62 19.59
N ARG A 519 12.66 14.58 19.82
CA ARG A 519 13.53 15.74 19.80
C ARG A 519 14.20 15.82 18.43
N MET A 520 14.05 16.94 17.75
CA MET A 520 14.62 17.18 16.42
C MET A 520 16.12 17.54 16.52
N PRO A 521 16.89 17.48 15.41
CA PRO A 521 18.32 17.82 15.44
C PRO A 521 18.64 19.24 15.90
N ASP A 522 17.77 20.22 15.62
CA ASP A 522 17.86 21.59 16.15
C ASP A 522 17.50 21.69 17.65
N GLY A 523 17.06 20.58 18.23
CA GLY A 523 16.64 20.36 19.61
C GLY A 523 15.24 20.88 19.96
N SER A 524 14.46 21.29 18.96
CA SER A 524 13.01 21.46 19.09
C SER A 524 12.31 20.13 19.40
N MET A 525 11.06 20.21 19.83
CA MET A 525 10.26 19.05 20.21
C MET A 525 9.09 18.90 19.26
N LEU A 526 8.87 17.68 18.76
CA LEU A 526 7.77 17.34 17.87
C LEU A 526 6.89 16.28 18.54
N VAL A 527 5.59 16.52 18.56
CA VAL A 527 4.56 15.54 18.92
C VAL A 527 3.68 15.33 17.71
N HIS A 528 3.57 14.11 17.21
CA HIS A 528 2.78 13.78 16.04
C HIS A 528 1.78 12.68 16.39
N GLN A 529 0.50 12.92 16.12
CA GLN A 529 -0.55 11.93 16.21
C GLN A 529 -0.91 11.45 14.81
N LYS A 530 -0.99 10.12 14.62
CA LYS A 530 -1.31 9.49 13.32
C LYS A 530 -2.61 10.01 12.68
N ALA A 531 -3.56 10.50 13.50
CA ALA A 531 -4.84 11.02 13.05
C ALA A 531 -4.82 12.48 12.58
N GLY A 532 -3.64 13.09 12.41
CA GLY A 532 -3.49 14.36 11.69
C GLY A 532 -3.14 15.58 12.55
N VAL A 533 -2.95 15.44 13.86
CA VAL A 533 -2.52 16.55 14.73
C VAL A 533 -1.03 16.49 14.97
N THR A 534 -0.31 17.56 14.62
CA THR A 534 1.12 17.70 14.88
C THR A 534 1.40 18.98 15.66
N VAL A 535 2.22 18.89 16.70
CA VAL A 535 2.60 20.03 17.55
C VAL A 535 4.12 20.12 17.58
N TRP A 536 4.65 21.27 17.16
CA TRP A 536 6.09 21.57 17.16
C TRP A 536 6.37 22.70 18.15
N LEU A 537 7.37 22.51 19.02
CA LEU A 537 7.77 23.48 20.03
C LEU A 537 9.28 23.75 19.96
N GLY A 538 9.62 24.97 19.58
CA GLY A 538 10.97 25.49 19.48
C GLY A 538 11.63 25.74 20.82
N LYS A 539 12.97 25.82 20.82
CA LYS A 539 13.76 26.17 22.02
C LYS A 539 13.53 27.61 22.48
N ASP A 540 13.16 28.48 21.55
CA ASP A 540 12.80 29.88 21.72
C ASP A 540 11.35 30.08 22.18
N GLY A 541 10.56 28.99 22.25
CA GLY A 541 9.15 29.02 22.62
C GLY A 541 8.21 29.40 21.47
N LEU A 542 8.68 29.37 20.22
CA LEU A 542 7.80 29.33 19.06
C LEU A 542 7.03 28.00 19.06
N LEU A 543 5.71 28.09 18.92
CA LEU A 543 4.83 26.92 18.92
C LEU A 543 4.02 26.88 17.62
N ASP A 544 4.07 25.76 16.92
CA ASP A 544 3.18 25.46 15.80
C ASP A 544 2.23 24.31 16.16
N VAL A 545 0.95 24.52 15.87
CA VAL A 545 -0.08 23.48 15.84
C VAL A 545 -0.48 23.29 14.39
N MET A 546 -0.31 22.08 13.88
CA MET A 546 -0.53 21.72 12.49
C MET A 546 -1.61 20.64 12.38
N VAL A 547 -2.54 20.83 11.45
CA VAL A 547 -3.71 19.95 11.23
C VAL A 547 -3.93 19.69 9.74
N GLY A 548 -4.50 18.53 9.42
CA GLY A 548 -4.90 18.15 8.07
C GLY A 548 -6.29 18.69 7.67
N ASP A 549 -6.58 18.69 6.37
CA ASP A 549 -7.87 19.14 5.80
C ASP A 549 -9.08 18.34 6.31
N ASP A 550 -8.83 17.11 6.76
CA ASP A 550 -9.84 16.25 7.35
C ASP A 550 -10.43 16.83 8.64
N LEU A 551 -9.72 17.77 9.29
CA LEU A 551 -10.13 18.49 10.49
C LEU A 551 -10.85 19.83 10.23
N ALA A 552 -10.93 20.26 8.97
CA ALA A 552 -11.51 21.55 8.60
C ALA A 552 -12.96 21.71 9.10
N ALA A 553 -13.28 22.90 9.63
CA ALA A 553 -14.57 23.26 10.23
C ALA A 553 -15.02 22.37 11.42
N MET A 554 -14.10 21.64 12.07
CA MET A 554 -14.38 20.80 13.24
C MET A 554 -13.60 21.20 14.50
N LEU A 555 -12.80 22.26 14.38
CA LEU A 555 -11.89 22.71 15.42
C LEU A 555 -12.48 23.88 16.20
N CYS A 556 -12.15 23.91 17.47
CA CYS A 556 -12.48 24.95 18.42
C CYS A 556 -11.20 25.39 19.14
N GLY A 557 -11.11 26.65 19.52
CA GLY A 557 -9.97 27.18 20.28
C GLY A 557 -9.51 28.54 19.77
N ALA A 558 -8.43 29.05 20.35
CA ALA A 558 -7.84 30.31 19.94
C ALA A 558 -7.34 30.30 18.48
N CYS A 559 -7.00 29.13 17.94
CA CYS A 559 -6.52 28.94 16.57
C CYS A 559 -7.62 29.01 15.50
N GLY A 560 -8.89 29.22 15.86
CA GLY A 560 -9.99 29.25 14.89
C GLY A 560 -10.51 27.86 14.53
N ASN A 561 -11.32 27.80 13.48
CA ASN A 561 -12.03 26.58 13.08
C ASN A 561 -11.49 25.92 11.79
N PHE A 562 -10.55 26.57 11.09
CA PHE A 562 -9.92 26.08 9.87
C PHE A 562 -10.94 25.81 8.76
N ASP A 563 -11.74 26.82 8.41
CA ASP A 563 -12.75 26.72 7.34
C ASP A 563 -12.46 27.62 6.12
N GLY A 564 -11.32 28.31 6.14
CA GLY A 564 -10.90 29.26 5.11
C GLY A 564 -11.44 30.69 5.31
N ASP A 565 -12.21 30.95 6.37
CA ASP A 565 -12.77 32.27 6.68
C ASP A 565 -12.23 32.84 8.01
N GLN A 566 -11.13 33.57 7.91
CA GLN A 566 -10.51 34.30 9.03
C GLN A 566 -11.46 35.27 9.77
N THR A 567 -12.61 35.64 9.19
CA THR A 567 -13.53 36.58 9.84
C THR A 567 -14.31 35.93 10.97
N ASN A 568 -14.42 34.60 11.00
CA ASN A 568 -15.17 33.88 12.04
C ASN A 568 -14.26 33.25 13.12
N ASP A 569 -12.95 33.17 12.87
CA ASP A 569 -11.93 32.72 13.84
C ASP A 569 -11.95 33.48 15.16
N ALA A 570 -12.31 34.75 15.11
CA ALA A 570 -12.39 35.63 16.26
C ALA A 570 -13.82 35.82 16.78
N TYR A 571 -14.84 35.15 16.24
CA TYR A 571 -16.25 35.43 16.55
C TYR A 571 -16.95 34.23 17.21
N GLY A 572 -17.29 34.39 18.49
CA GLY A 572 -18.37 33.62 19.10
C GLY A 572 -19.75 34.15 18.66
N SER A 573 -20.82 33.47 19.05
CA SER A 573 -22.24 33.82 18.76
C SER A 573 -22.70 35.22 19.22
N GLN A 574 -21.81 36.04 19.81
CA GLN A 574 -22.06 37.39 20.29
C GLN A 574 -20.95 38.41 19.93
N GLY A 575 -20.21 38.22 18.82
CA GLY A 575 -19.20 39.17 18.34
C GLY A 575 -17.75 38.77 18.61
N LYS A 576 -16.79 39.70 18.41
CA LYS A 576 -15.35 39.46 18.63
C LYS A 576 -15.10 38.93 20.04
N THR A 577 -14.67 37.68 20.15
CA THR A 577 -14.25 37.03 21.39
C THR A 577 -12.78 37.37 21.67
N PRO A 578 -12.47 38.08 22.77
CA PRO A 578 -11.09 38.29 23.20
C PRO A 578 -10.41 36.93 23.43
N ILE A 579 -9.13 36.82 23.05
CA ILE A 579 -8.33 35.58 23.19
C ILE A 579 -8.29 35.08 24.64
N GLU A 580 -8.50 35.98 25.62
CA GLU A 580 -8.61 35.69 27.04
C GLU A 580 -9.77 34.75 27.39
N LYS A 581 -10.81 34.65 26.55
CA LYS A 581 -11.89 33.66 26.73
C LYS A 581 -11.41 32.21 26.56
N TRP A 582 -10.31 32.01 25.83
CA TRP A 582 -9.70 30.70 25.63
C TRP A 582 -8.71 30.33 26.74
N ARG A 583 -8.66 31.08 27.86
CA ARG A 583 -7.94 30.63 29.05
C ARG A 583 -8.54 29.31 29.55
N ALA A 584 -7.69 28.31 29.72
CA ALA A 584 -8.08 27.01 30.25
C ALA A 584 -8.49 27.16 31.72
N GLN A 585 -9.79 27.04 31.99
CA GLN A 585 -10.34 27.22 33.35
C GLN A 585 -9.83 26.16 34.32
N ASP A 586 -9.61 24.94 33.83
CA ASP A 586 -9.07 23.80 34.56
C ASP A 586 -7.58 23.94 34.93
N PHE A 587 -6.89 24.92 34.35
CA PHE A 587 -5.48 25.26 34.63
C PHE A 587 -5.30 26.65 35.27
N SER A 588 -6.40 27.32 35.61
CA SER A 588 -6.33 28.65 36.23
C SER A 588 -6.01 28.53 37.74
N PRO A 589 -5.04 29.29 38.27
CA PRO A 589 -4.79 29.33 39.71
C PRO A 589 -6.04 29.89 40.39
N CYS A 590 -6.54 29.18 41.42
CA CYS A 590 -7.76 29.38 42.19
C CYS A 590 -8.56 30.67 41.90
N SER A 591 -9.81 30.51 41.45
CA SER A 591 -10.82 31.56 41.51
C SER A 591 -10.99 32.00 42.97
N ASN A 592 -10.74 33.28 43.27
CA ASN A 592 -11.13 33.85 44.56
C ASN A 592 -12.66 33.86 44.71
#